data_AF-A0A258C5Q4-F1
#
_entry.id   AF-A0A258C5Q4-F1
#
_cell.length_a   1.000
_cell.length_b   1.000
_cell.length_c   1.000
_cell.angle_alpha   90.00
_cell.angle_beta   90.00
_cell.angle_gamma   90.00
#
_symmetry.space_group_name_H-M   'P 1'
#
loop_
_entity.id
_entity.type
_entity.pdbx_description
1 polymer ?
#
loop_
_entity_poly.entity_id
_entity_poly.type
_entity_poly.pdbx_seq_one_letter_code
_entity_poly.pdbx_strand_id
1 'polypeptide(L)'
;RCAPHVLGVLADSLGLLRQFIETELNSANDNPIIDAENERVLHGGHFYGGHIAFAMDSLKNLVGNVADLLDRQLALLVDTRYNHGLPSNLSGAPAETAMINHGFKAVQIGASAWTAEALKNTMPASVFSRSTECHNQDKVSMGTIAARDALRSLELTEQVAAATLIAANQGVWLRQRDATARPLPTPLADMQIKLGEDFPPLIEDRALEGELRLCLQRIRARYWRLYD
;
A
#
# COMPACT_ATOMS: atom_id res chain seq x y z
N ARG A 1 -15.09 9.40 -5.04
CA ARG A 1 -15.46 10.66 -4.35
C ARG A 1 -14.59 10.93 -3.14
N CYS A 2 -14.51 10.04 -2.15
CA CYS A 2 -13.78 10.31 -0.90
C CYS A 2 -12.27 9.96 -0.93
N ALA A 3 -11.72 9.48 -2.06
CA ALA A 3 -10.31 9.09 -2.16
C ALA A 3 -9.33 10.18 -1.67
N PRO A 4 -9.48 11.48 -2.01
CA PRO A 4 -8.58 12.51 -1.48
C PRO A 4 -8.61 12.62 0.05
N HIS A 5 -9.76 12.34 0.68
CA HIS A 5 -9.91 12.45 2.13
C HIS A 5 -9.25 11.26 2.85
N VAL A 6 -9.30 10.07 2.27
CA VAL A 6 -8.61 8.88 2.82
C VAL A 6 -7.09 9.01 2.64
N LEU A 7 -6.65 9.40 1.44
CA LEU A 7 -5.23 9.58 1.13
C LEU A 7 -4.61 10.77 1.87
N GLY A 8 -5.38 11.83 2.10
CA GLY A 8 -4.96 13.02 2.83
C GLY A 8 -4.54 12.72 4.26
N VAL A 9 -5.27 11.86 4.98
CA VAL A 9 -4.90 11.50 6.37
C VAL A 9 -3.51 10.85 6.43
N LEU A 10 -3.18 9.96 5.48
CA LEU A 10 -1.84 9.40 5.38
C LEU A 10 -0.81 10.50 5.07
N ALA A 11 -1.05 11.30 4.03
CA ALA A 11 -0.12 12.35 3.60
C ALA A 11 0.21 13.34 4.73
N ASP A 12 -0.81 13.83 5.44
CA ASP A 12 -0.67 14.76 6.56
C ASP A 12 0.09 14.14 7.75
N SER A 13 -0.07 12.83 7.97
CA SER A 13 0.57 12.12 9.07
C SER A 13 2.06 11.83 8.83
N LEU A 14 2.48 11.66 7.56
CA LEU A 14 3.84 11.23 7.22
C LEU A 14 4.94 12.15 7.79
N GLY A 15 4.69 13.46 7.89
CA GLY A 15 5.64 14.41 8.47
C GLY A 15 5.94 14.12 9.94
N LEU A 16 4.89 13.91 10.75
CA LEU A 16 5.03 13.57 12.17
C LEU A 16 5.71 12.21 12.36
N LEU A 17 5.29 11.20 11.59
CA LEU A 17 5.87 9.85 11.69
C LEU A 17 7.37 9.87 11.33
N ARG A 18 7.74 10.61 10.29
CA ARG A 18 9.14 10.84 9.92
C ARG A 18 9.90 11.51 11.05
N GLN A 19 9.36 12.57 11.65
CA GLN A 19 10.01 13.29 12.74
C GLN A 19 10.35 12.37 13.91
N PHE A 20 9.44 11.46 14.30
CA PHE A 20 9.73 10.48 15.36
C PHE A 20 10.88 9.55 15.00
N ILE A 21 10.91 9.05 13.76
CA ILE A 21 11.98 8.15 13.29
C ILE A 21 13.31 8.89 13.21
N GLU A 22 13.34 10.09 12.64
CA GLU A 22 14.56 10.89 12.51
C GLU A 22 15.10 11.33 13.88
N THR A 23 14.22 11.68 14.82
CA THR A 23 14.64 12.02 16.19
C THR A 23 15.27 10.82 16.88
N GLU A 24 14.61 9.64 16.83
CA GLU A 24 15.15 8.41 17.42
C GLU A 24 16.51 8.04 16.81
N LEU A 25 16.60 8.06 15.48
CA LEU A 25 17.82 7.72 14.73
C LEU A 25 19.02 8.60 15.12
N ASN A 26 18.76 9.87 15.45
CA ASN A 26 19.79 10.84 15.82
C ASN A 26 19.88 11.07 17.34
N SER A 27 19.23 10.23 18.15
CA SER A 27 19.26 10.32 19.62
C SER A 27 20.34 9.44 20.24
N ALA A 28 20.73 9.77 21.48
CA ALA A 28 21.48 8.86 22.34
C ALA A 28 20.49 7.98 23.12
N ASN A 29 20.13 6.83 22.54
CA ASN A 29 19.14 5.88 23.08
C ASN A 29 19.77 4.71 23.85
N ASP A 30 20.95 4.92 24.43
CA ASP A 30 21.64 3.98 25.31
C ASP A 30 21.37 4.28 26.80
N ASN A 31 21.83 3.40 27.68
CA ASN A 31 21.83 3.62 29.13
C ASN A 31 23.00 2.88 29.81
N PRO A 32 23.80 3.56 30.64
CA PRO A 32 23.70 4.98 31.03
C PRO A 32 24.22 5.93 29.95
N ILE A 33 23.81 7.20 30.04
CA ILE A 33 24.37 8.30 29.25
C ILE A 33 25.54 8.93 29.99
N ILE A 34 26.63 9.21 29.27
CA ILE A 34 27.81 9.88 29.80
C ILE A 34 27.77 11.36 29.41
N ASP A 35 27.68 12.23 30.40
CA ASP A 35 27.84 13.68 30.26
C ASP A 35 29.28 14.04 30.62
N ALA A 36 30.13 14.08 29.60
CA ALA A 36 31.56 14.32 29.77
C ALA A 36 31.87 15.75 30.22
N GLU A 37 31.05 16.73 29.84
CA GLU A 37 31.28 18.15 30.18
C GLU A 37 31.07 18.42 31.67
N ASN A 38 30.06 17.78 32.26
CA ASN A 38 29.76 17.92 33.69
C ASN A 38 30.31 16.78 34.55
N GLU A 39 31.04 15.83 33.94
CA GLU A 39 31.61 14.63 34.57
C GLU A 39 30.55 13.77 35.29
N ARG A 40 29.40 13.53 34.64
CA ARG A 40 28.27 12.79 35.22
C ARG A 40 27.92 11.53 34.43
N VAL A 41 27.46 10.52 35.16
CA VAL A 41 26.80 9.33 34.62
C VAL A 41 25.31 9.45 34.89
N LEU A 42 24.50 9.42 33.84
CA LEU A 42 23.07 9.63 33.89
C LEU A 42 22.34 8.31 33.58
N HIS A 43 21.60 7.80 34.56
CA HIS A 43 20.75 6.62 34.38
C HIS A 43 19.35 7.04 33.91
N GLY A 44 18.84 6.38 32.88
CA GLY A 44 17.54 6.68 32.29
C GLY A 44 16.95 5.50 31.50
N GLY A 45 15.88 5.79 30.77
CA GLY A 45 15.14 4.81 29.96
C GLY A 45 15.13 5.14 28.47
N HIS A 46 16.16 5.82 27.95
CA HIS A 46 16.17 6.29 26.55
C HIS A 46 16.10 5.16 25.52
N PHE A 47 16.46 3.93 25.90
CA PHE A 47 16.30 2.72 25.07
C PHE A 47 14.84 2.30 24.85
N TYR A 48 13.87 2.92 25.53
CA TYR A 48 12.45 2.59 25.35
C TYR A 48 11.92 3.12 24.01
N GLY A 49 11.84 2.25 23.01
CA GLY A 49 11.40 2.58 21.64
C GLY A 49 9.89 2.86 21.46
N GLY A 50 9.23 3.52 22.41
CA GLY A 50 7.80 3.81 22.37
C GLY A 50 7.38 4.70 21.19
N HIS A 51 8.20 5.69 20.83
CA HIS A 51 7.93 6.59 19.69
C HIS A 51 7.95 5.82 18.36
N ILE A 52 8.91 4.90 18.19
CA ILE A 52 8.96 4.02 17.01
C ILE A 52 7.77 3.08 16.99
N ALA A 53 7.41 2.47 18.12
CA ALA A 53 6.25 1.58 18.19
C ALA A 53 4.96 2.31 17.76
N PHE A 54 4.74 3.52 18.29
CA PHE A 54 3.64 4.39 17.88
C PHE A 54 3.69 4.70 16.39
N ALA A 55 4.85 5.14 15.88
CA ALA A 55 4.98 5.52 14.48
C ALA A 55 4.63 4.36 13.53
N MET A 56 5.09 3.15 13.84
CA MET A 56 4.84 1.96 13.03
C MET A 56 3.40 1.45 13.15
N ASP A 57 2.81 1.46 14.35
CA ASP A 57 1.41 1.09 14.56
C ASP A 57 0.44 2.08 13.88
N SER A 58 0.77 3.38 13.86
CA SER A 58 0.03 4.37 13.09
C SER A 58 0.18 4.16 11.59
N LEU A 59 1.41 3.96 11.10
CA LEU A 59 1.67 3.76 9.67
C LEU A 59 0.92 2.56 9.11
N LYS A 60 0.95 1.41 9.78
CA LYS A 60 0.25 0.21 9.31
C LYS A 60 -1.26 0.38 9.22
N ASN A 61 -1.86 1.13 10.16
CA ASN A 61 -3.29 1.49 10.10
C ASN A 61 -3.61 2.40 8.90
N LEU A 62 -2.83 3.46 8.72
CA LEU A 62 -3.02 4.41 7.62
C LEU A 62 -2.88 3.73 6.25
N VAL A 63 -1.86 2.91 6.09
CA VAL A 63 -1.61 2.11 4.87
C VAL A 63 -2.71 1.08 4.64
N GLY A 64 -3.22 0.44 5.69
CA GLY A 64 -4.38 -0.46 5.60
C GLY A 64 -5.63 0.22 5.04
N ASN A 65 -5.90 1.48 5.39
CA ASN A 65 -7.00 2.26 4.81
C ASN A 65 -6.80 2.52 3.30
N VAL A 66 -5.55 2.69 2.85
CA VAL A 66 -5.23 2.82 1.43
C VAL A 66 -5.49 1.52 0.69
N ALA A 67 -5.09 0.36 1.26
CA ALA A 67 -5.38 -0.94 0.69
C ALA A 67 -6.89 -1.17 0.53
N ASP A 68 -7.68 -0.91 1.57
CA ASP A 68 -9.15 -1.05 1.50
C ASP A 68 -9.76 -0.14 0.44
N LEU A 69 -9.33 1.13 0.36
CA LEU A 69 -9.79 2.04 -0.68
C LEU A 69 -9.52 1.49 -2.08
N LEU A 70 -8.30 1.00 -2.34
CA LEU A 70 -7.90 0.48 -3.64
C LEU A 70 -8.64 -0.80 -4.00
N ASP A 71 -8.88 -1.70 -3.04
CA ASP A 71 -9.69 -2.89 -3.24
C ASP A 71 -11.15 -2.55 -3.56
N ARG A 72 -11.75 -1.59 -2.84
CA ARG A 72 -13.11 -1.10 -3.14
C ARG A 72 -13.18 -0.48 -4.54
N GLN A 73 -12.17 0.27 -4.96
CA GLN A 73 -12.10 0.84 -6.30
C GLN A 73 -11.98 -0.24 -7.38
N LEU A 74 -11.16 -1.26 -7.15
CA LEU A 74 -11.07 -2.41 -8.05
C LEU A 74 -12.41 -3.14 -8.16
N ALA A 75 -13.10 -3.38 -7.04
CA ALA A 75 -14.42 -4.00 -7.01
C ALA A 75 -15.45 -3.20 -7.84
N LEU A 76 -15.42 -1.87 -7.77
CA LEU A 76 -16.28 -1.01 -8.60
C LEU A 76 -15.96 -1.10 -10.09
N LEU A 77 -14.69 -1.27 -10.47
CA LEU A 77 -14.27 -1.38 -11.87
C LEU A 77 -14.70 -2.70 -12.52
N VAL A 78 -14.63 -3.81 -11.79
CA VAL A 78 -14.92 -5.14 -12.34
C VAL A 78 -16.42 -5.47 -12.41
N ASP A 79 -17.26 -4.71 -11.70
CA ASP A 79 -18.70 -4.95 -11.58
C ASP A 79 -19.52 -4.07 -12.54
N THR A 80 -20.26 -4.70 -13.45
CA THR A 80 -21.08 -4.01 -14.47
C THR A 80 -22.19 -3.15 -13.88
N ARG A 81 -22.59 -3.38 -12.63
CA ARG A 81 -23.58 -2.55 -11.93
C ARG A 81 -23.06 -1.16 -11.60
N TYR A 82 -21.73 -0.99 -11.51
CA TYR A 82 -21.10 0.24 -11.04
C TYR A 82 -20.05 0.82 -12.00
N ASN A 83 -19.49 0.01 -12.91
CA ASN A 83 -18.34 0.40 -13.73
C ASN A 83 -18.68 1.32 -14.93
N HIS A 84 -19.95 1.72 -15.07
CA HIS A 84 -20.44 2.62 -16.12
C HIS A 84 -20.19 2.11 -17.56
N GLY A 85 -20.60 0.86 -17.82
CA GLY A 85 -20.66 0.29 -19.17
C GLY A 85 -19.40 -0.46 -19.61
N LEU A 86 -18.45 -0.68 -18.71
CA LEU A 86 -17.30 -1.55 -19.00
C LEU A 86 -17.74 -3.04 -18.94
N PRO A 87 -17.11 -3.92 -19.74
CA PRO A 87 -17.33 -5.36 -19.66
C PRO A 87 -17.14 -5.94 -18.26
N SER A 88 -17.86 -7.01 -17.96
CA SER A 88 -17.73 -7.75 -16.70
C SER A 88 -16.29 -8.22 -16.49
N ASN A 89 -15.76 -8.01 -15.29
CA ASN A 89 -14.37 -8.32 -14.92
C ASN A 89 -13.32 -7.71 -15.86
N LEU A 90 -13.67 -6.61 -16.56
CA LEU A 90 -12.77 -5.93 -17.49
C LEU A 90 -12.21 -6.87 -18.59
N SER A 91 -12.97 -7.90 -18.96
CA SER A 91 -12.58 -8.80 -20.06
C SER A 91 -12.56 -8.03 -21.38
N GLY A 92 -11.45 -8.14 -22.12
CA GLY A 92 -11.31 -7.59 -23.47
C GLY A 92 -11.72 -8.55 -24.58
N ALA A 93 -12.19 -9.75 -24.21
CA ALA A 93 -12.54 -10.81 -25.15
C ALA A 93 -13.70 -10.39 -26.05
N PRO A 94 -13.69 -10.79 -27.33
CA PRO A 94 -14.81 -10.57 -28.22
C PRO A 94 -16.01 -11.46 -27.82
N ALA A 95 -17.19 -11.16 -28.35
CA ALA A 95 -18.45 -11.77 -27.91
C ALA A 95 -18.46 -13.31 -28.06
N GLU A 96 -17.75 -13.83 -29.06
CA GLU A 96 -17.67 -15.24 -29.40
C GLU A 96 -16.93 -16.05 -28.32
N THR A 97 -15.97 -15.44 -27.63
CA THR A 97 -15.15 -16.10 -26.60
C THR A 97 -15.35 -15.51 -25.20
N ALA A 98 -16.25 -14.54 -25.04
CA ALA A 98 -16.51 -13.87 -23.76
C ALA A 98 -16.90 -14.83 -22.63
N MET A 99 -17.63 -15.92 -22.93
CA MET A 99 -18.08 -16.88 -21.92
C MET A 99 -16.95 -17.70 -21.28
N ILE A 100 -15.83 -17.86 -21.99
CA ILE A 100 -14.68 -18.66 -21.55
C ILE A 100 -13.51 -17.80 -21.05
N ASN A 101 -13.67 -16.46 -21.04
CA ASN A 101 -12.67 -15.51 -20.54
C ASN A 101 -13.20 -14.82 -19.28
N HIS A 102 -12.41 -14.82 -18.22
CA HIS A 102 -12.77 -14.31 -16.90
C HIS A 102 -12.08 -13.00 -16.53
N GLY A 103 -11.12 -12.54 -17.33
CA GLY A 103 -10.48 -11.24 -17.16
C GLY A 103 -9.85 -11.07 -15.77
N PHE A 104 -10.19 -9.98 -15.09
CA PHE A 104 -9.62 -9.60 -13.80
C PHE A 104 -10.27 -10.28 -12.58
N LYS A 105 -11.15 -11.28 -12.78
CA LYS A 105 -11.83 -11.96 -11.67
C LYS A 105 -10.84 -12.52 -10.64
N ALA A 106 -9.81 -13.25 -11.09
CA ALA A 106 -8.81 -13.83 -10.19
C ALA A 106 -7.92 -12.76 -9.53
N VAL A 107 -7.62 -11.68 -10.26
CA VAL A 107 -6.84 -10.55 -9.73
C VAL A 107 -7.60 -9.86 -8.59
N GLN A 108 -8.91 -9.66 -8.74
CA GLN A 108 -9.75 -9.07 -7.71
C GLN A 108 -9.85 -9.96 -6.46
N ILE A 109 -9.89 -11.29 -6.61
CA ILE A 109 -9.82 -12.23 -5.48
C ILE A 109 -8.47 -12.09 -4.74
N GLY A 110 -7.36 -12.03 -5.48
CA GLY A 110 -6.02 -11.83 -4.90
C GLY A 110 -5.89 -10.50 -4.14
N ALA A 111 -6.33 -9.40 -4.77
CA ALA A 111 -6.34 -8.08 -4.14
C ALA A 111 -7.16 -8.04 -2.85
N SER A 112 -8.34 -8.69 -2.86
CA SER A 112 -9.19 -8.79 -1.68
C SER A 112 -8.53 -9.59 -0.55
N ALA A 113 -7.83 -10.68 -0.87
CA ALA A 113 -7.09 -11.47 0.11
C ALA A 113 -5.90 -10.70 0.73
N TRP A 114 -5.10 -10.01 -0.09
CA TRP A 114 -3.99 -9.19 0.41
C TRP A 114 -4.48 -8.03 1.28
N THR A 115 -5.58 -7.39 0.87
CA THR A 115 -6.24 -6.34 1.65
C THR A 115 -6.71 -6.86 3.00
N ALA A 116 -7.38 -8.01 3.03
CA ALA A 116 -7.84 -8.61 4.28
C ALA A 116 -6.67 -8.93 5.24
N GLU A 117 -5.54 -9.43 4.71
CA GLU A 117 -4.33 -9.66 5.51
C GLU A 117 -3.76 -8.35 6.07
N ALA A 118 -3.68 -7.29 5.24
CA ALA A 118 -3.19 -5.98 5.67
C ALA A 118 -4.07 -5.38 6.77
N LEU A 119 -5.39 -5.43 6.61
CA LEU A 119 -6.36 -4.94 7.59
C LEU A 119 -6.32 -5.73 8.90
N LYS A 120 -6.20 -7.06 8.83
CA LYS A 120 -6.04 -7.90 10.03
C LYS A 120 -4.77 -7.54 10.81
N ASN A 121 -3.75 -7.02 10.13
CA ASN A 121 -2.46 -6.67 10.73
C ASN A 121 -2.42 -5.30 11.42
N THR A 122 -3.54 -4.56 11.44
CA THR A 122 -3.58 -3.20 12.02
C THR A 122 -3.67 -3.17 13.56
N MET A 123 -3.76 -4.33 14.22
CA MET A 123 -3.77 -4.42 15.67
C MET A 123 -2.47 -3.84 16.25
N PRO A 124 -2.51 -2.79 17.11
CA PRO A 124 -1.30 -2.12 17.58
C PRO A 124 -0.43 -3.05 18.44
N ALA A 125 0.84 -3.24 18.07
CA ALA A 125 1.74 -4.09 18.85
C ALA A 125 2.16 -3.41 20.17
N SER A 126 2.19 -2.08 20.20
CA SER A 126 2.61 -1.26 21.35
C SER A 126 1.84 -1.50 22.66
N VAL A 127 0.62 -2.04 22.58
CA VAL A 127 -0.18 -2.35 23.78
C VAL A 127 0.04 -3.76 24.33
N PHE A 128 0.85 -4.60 23.66
CA PHE A 128 1.13 -5.99 24.05
C PHE A 128 2.38 -6.15 24.93
N SER A 129 2.72 -5.15 25.75
CA SER A 129 3.85 -5.23 26.67
C SER A 129 3.76 -6.45 27.57
N ARG A 130 4.89 -7.15 27.76
CA ARG A 130 5.04 -8.27 28.69
C ARG A 130 6.23 -8.01 29.60
N SER A 131 6.03 -8.27 30.89
CA SER A 131 7.12 -8.20 31.85
C SER A 131 8.12 -9.32 31.59
N THR A 132 9.40 -8.98 31.63
CA THR A 132 10.53 -9.91 31.47
C THR A 132 11.63 -9.59 32.49
N GLU A 133 12.69 -10.39 32.53
CA GLU A 133 13.85 -10.19 33.41
C GLU A 133 13.43 -10.00 34.88
N CYS A 134 12.66 -10.95 35.43
CA CYS A 134 12.20 -10.92 36.81
C CYS A 134 11.53 -9.59 37.25
N HIS A 135 10.80 -8.93 36.33
CA HIS A 135 10.16 -7.61 36.52
C HIS A 135 11.09 -6.39 36.48
N ASN A 136 12.37 -6.55 36.15
CA ASN A 136 13.25 -5.42 35.85
C ASN A 136 12.90 -4.79 34.48
N GLN A 137 12.37 -5.57 33.55
CA GLN A 137 11.78 -5.09 32.29
C GLN A 137 10.27 -5.33 32.32
N ASP A 138 9.58 -4.64 33.22
CA ASP A 138 8.13 -4.75 33.43
C ASP A 138 7.30 -4.07 32.31
N LYS A 139 7.88 -3.08 31.62
CA LYS A 139 7.28 -2.35 30.50
C LYS A 139 8.20 -2.31 29.28
N VAL A 140 7.70 -2.79 28.14
CA VAL A 140 8.41 -2.80 26.85
C VAL A 140 7.53 -2.20 25.74
N SER A 141 8.17 -1.66 24.71
CA SER A 141 7.49 -0.89 23.64
C SER A 141 6.91 -1.75 22.52
N MET A 142 7.45 -2.95 22.30
CA MET A 142 7.15 -3.80 21.14
C MET A 142 7.55 -3.17 19.78
N GLY A 143 8.44 -2.18 19.77
CA GLY A 143 8.79 -1.39 18.58
C GLY A 143 9.23 -2.22 17.36
N THR A 144 10.09 -3.22 17.56
CA THR A 144 10.57 -4.09 16.45
C THR A 144 9.44 -4.93 15.84
N ILE A 145 8.47 -5.38 16.65
CA ILE A 145 7.30 -6.12 16.13
C ILE A 145 6.41 -5.17 15.34
N ALA A 146 6.13 -3.98 15.88
CA ALA A 146 5.37 -2.95 15.17
C ALA A 146 6.00 -2.61 13.80
N ALA A 147 7.33 -2.46 13.74
CA ALA A 147 8.06 -2.17 12.50
C ALA A 147 7.93 -3.30 11.46
N ARG A 148 8.05 -4.57 11.89
CA ARG A 148 7.87 -5.73 11.00
C ARG A 148 6.43 -5.83 10.48
N ASP A 149 5.45 -5.56 11.34
CA ASP A 149 4.05 -5.54 10.94
C ASP A 149 3.78 -4.41 9.93
N ALA A 150 4.36 -3.23 10.15
CA ALA A 150 4.24 -2.11 9.21
C ALA A 150 4.87 -2.44 7.84
N LEU A 151 6.05 -3.06 7.83
CA LEU A 151 6.69 -3.51 6.58
C LEU A 151 5.80 -4.50 5.82
N ARG A 152 5.25 -5.51 6.51
CA ARG A 152 4.33 -6.48 5.87
C ARG A 152 3.08 -5.81 5.30
N SER A 153 2.51 -4.85 6.04
CA SER A 153 1.32 -4.12 5.60
C SER A 153 1.59 -3.25 4.37
N LEU A 154 2.78 -2.64 4.29
CA LEU A 154 3.24 -1.91 3.10
C LEU A 154 3.34 -2.85 1.88
N GLU A 155 4.01 -3.99 2.01
CA GLU A 155 4.15 -4.94 0.89
C GLU A 155 2.81 -5.41 0.34
N LEU A 156 1.87 -5.77 1.22
CA LEU A 156 0.52 -6.17 0.84
C LEU A 156 -0.22 -5.03 0.13
N THR A 157 -0.08 -3.81 0.62
CA THR A 157 -0.73 -2.64 0.02
C THR A 157 -0.16 -2.30 -1.35
N GLU A 158 1.15 -2.45 -1.55
CA GLU A 158 1.77 -2.31 -2.87
C GLU A 158 1.27 -3.37 -3.87
N GLN A 159 1.00 -4.60 -3.42
CA GLN A 159 0.40 -5.64 -4.26
C GLN A 159 -1.03 -5.27 -4.69
N VAL A 160 -1.84 -4.74 -3.76
CA VAL A 160 -3.18 -4.22 -4.07
C VAL A 160 -3.08 -3.04 -5.05
N ALA A 161 -2.15 -2.12 -4.84
CA ALA A 161 -1.91 -0.99 -5.74
C ALA A 161 -1.52 -1.45 -7.15
N ALA A 162 -0.65 -2.46 -7.28
CA ALA A 162 -0.26 -3.04 -8.55
C ALA A 162 -1.47 -3.66 -9.28
N ALA A 163 -2.29 -4.44 -8.59
CA ALA A 163 -3.50 -5.02 -9.14
C ALA A 163 -4.50 -3.95 -9.61
N THR A 164 -4.76 -2.95 -8.78
CA THR A 164 -5.68 -1.85 -9.11
C THR A 164 -5.16 -1.00 -10.26
N LEU A 165 -3.84 -0.76 -10.36
CA LEU A 165 -3.23 0.00 -11.46
C LEU A 165 -3.38 -0.73 -12.80
N ILE A 166 -3.07 -2.02 -12.85
CA ILE A 166 -3.22 -2.82 -14.09
C ILE A 166 -4.69 -2.89 -14.49
N ALA A 167 -5.61 -3.10 -13.54
CA ALA A 167 -7.05 -3.11 -13.81
C ALA A 167 -7.56 -1.74 -14.29
N ALA A 168 -7.11 -0.64 -13.69
CA ALA A 168 -7.44 0.70 -14.15
C ALA A 168 -6.93 0.95 -15.57
N ASN A 169 -5.70 0.53 -15.89
CA ASN A 169 -5.15 0.62 -17.24
C ASN A 169 -6.02 -0.14 -18.26
N GLN A 170 -6.41 -1.38 -17.95
CA GLN A 170 -7.34 -2.16 -18.77
C GLN A 170 -8.68 -1.44 -18.93
N GLY A 171 -9.26 -0.90 -17.86
CA GLY A 171 -10.52 -0.17 -17.91
C GLY A 171 -10.45 1.08 -18.79
N VAL A 172 -9.33 1.82 -18.75
CA VAL A 172 -9.09 2.96 -19.64
C VAL A 172 -8.97 2.48 -21.09
N TRP A 173 -8.19 1.42 -21.35
CA TRP A 173 -8.05 0.85 -22.69
C TRP A 173 -9.41 0.42 -23.28
N LEU A 174 -10.22 -0.31 -22.52
CA LEU A 174 -11.57 -0.73 -22.92
C LEU A 174 -12.46 0.48 -23.24
N ARG A 175 -12.40 1.54 -22.43
CA ARG A 175 -13.17 2.76 -22.67
C ARG A 175 -12.75 3.44 -23.97
N GLN A 176 -11.44 3.53 -24.26
CA GLN A 176 -10.91 4.18 -25.45
C GLN A 176 -11.20 3.41 -26.76
N ARG A 177 -11.70 2.18 -26.69
CA ARG A 177 -12.18 1.44 -27.88
C ARG A 177 -13.54 1.91 -28.36
N ASP A 178 -14.31 2.59 -27.53
CA ASP A 178 -15.56 3.20 -27.94
C ASP A 178 -15.27 4.40 -28.85
N ALA A 179 -15.88 4.44 -30.05
CA ALA A 179 -15.70 5.53 -31.00
C ALA A 179 -16.16 6.90 -30.44
N THR A 180 -17.00 6.88 -29.39
CA THR A 180 -17.49 8.08 -28.70
C THR A 180 -16.67 8.45 -27.46
N ALA A 181 -15.58 7.72 -27.19
CA ALA A 181 -14.75 7.95 -26.01
C ALA A 181 -14.16 9.36 -25.99
N ARG A 182 -14.21 10.00 -24.82
CA ARG A 182 -13.51 11.26 -24.59
C ARG A 182 -12.00 11.02 -24.68
N PRO A 183 -11.24 11.88 -25.39
CA PRO A 183 -9.78 11.79 -25.40
C PRO A 183 -9.21 11.97 -23.99
N LEU A 184 -8.16 11.21 -23.69
CA LEU A 184 -7.45 11.33 -22.42
C LEU A 184 -6.69 12.67 -22.36
N PRO A 185 -6.67 13.34 -21.20
CA PRO A 185 -5.70 14.41 -20.93
C PRO A 185 -4.27 13.91 -21.17
N THR A 186 -3.38 14.77 -21.69
CA THR A 186 -2.01 14.41 -22.06
C THR A 186 -1.26 13.62 -20.98
N PRO A 187 -1.26 14.00 -19.68
CA PRO A 187 -0.55 13.23 -18.66
C PRO A 187 -1.07 11.79 -18.50
N LEU A 188 -2.39 11.59 -18.66
CA LEU A 188 -2.99 10.26 -18.58
C LEU A 188 -2.73 9.44 -19.85
N ALA A 189 -2.70 10.09 -21.02
CA ALA A 189 -2.32 9.44 -22.28
C ALA A 189 -0.86 8.96 -22.23
N ASP A 190 0.06 9.80 -21.76
CA ASP A 190 1.48 9.46 -21.62
C ASP A 190 1.69 8.31 -20.62
N MET A 191 0.95 8.33 -19.50
CA MET A 191 0.97 7.24 -18.53
C MET A 191 0.41 5.95 -19.13
N GLN A 192 -0.69 6.02 -19.88
CA GLN A 192 -1.27 4.85 -20.54
C GLN A 192 -0.29 4.23 -21.55
N ILE A 193 0.41 5.05 -22.35
CA ILE A 193 1.43 4.57 -23.29
C ILE A 193 2.53 3.83 -22.54
N LYS A 194 3.09 4.42 -21.47
CA LYS A 194 4.13 3.79 -20.65
C LYS A 194 3.67 2.50 -19.98
N LEU A 195 2.43 2.45 -19.50
CA LEU A 195 1.86 1.24 -18.93
C LEU A 195 1.66 0.16 -19.99
N GLY A 196 1.29 0.53 -21.22
CA GLY A 196 1.11 -0.39 -22.34
C GLY A 196 2.39 -1.07 -22.82
N GLU A 197 3.58 -0.51 -22.52
CA GLU A 197 4.87 -1.15 -22.81
C GLU A 197 5.09 -2.43 -22.00
N ASP A 198 4.68 -2.41 -20.72
CA ASP A 198 4.86 -3.53 -19.78
C ASP A 198 3.59 -4.39 -19.61
N PHE A 199 2.39 -3.78 -19.74
CA PHE A 199 1.10 -4.39 -19.42
C PHE A 199 0.14 -4.30 -20.62
N PRO A 200 0.30 -5.20 -21.61
CA PRO A 200 -0.57 -5.20 -22.77
C PRO A 200 -2.02 -5.50 -22.38
N PRO A 201 -3.02 -5.02 -23.13
CA PRO A 201 -4.42 -5.28 -22.84
C PRO A 201 -4.73 -6.78 -22.67
N LEU A 202 -5.61 -7.09 -21.74
CA LEU A 202 -6.09 -8.45 -21.52
C LEU A 202 -7.28 -8.70 -22.45
N ILE A 203 -7.01 -9.28 -23.61
CA ILE A 203 -8.04 -9.66 -24.58
C ILE A 203 -8.54 -11.07 -24.25
N GLU A 204 -7.65 -12.05 -24.29
CA GLU A 204 -7.92 -13.42 -23.84
C GLU A 204 -7.18 -13.69 -22.52
N ASP A 205 -7.73 -14.61 -21.72
CA ASP A 205 -7.19 -14.99 -20.42
C ASP A 205 -5.76 -15.52 -20.54
N ARG A 206 -4.89 -14.98 -19.68
CA ARG A 206 -3.51 -15.43 -19.50
C ARG A 206 -3.12 -15.29 -18.03
N ALA A 207 -2.02 -15.93 -17.64
CA ALA A 207 -1.49 -15.76 -16.30
C ALA A 207 -0.97 -14.32 -16.11
N LEU A 208 -1.51 -13.61 -15.12
CA LEU A 208 -1.14 -12.22 -14.81
C LEU A 208 -0.13 -12.09 -13.66
N GLU A 209 0.31 -13.20 -13.05
CA GLU A 209 1.25 -13.14 -11.92
C GLU A 209 2.56 -12.44 -12.29
N GLY A 210 3.11 -12.72 -13.47
CA GLY A 210 4.33 -12.07 -13.96
C GLY A 210 4.17 -10.56 -14.10
N GLU A 211 3.04 -10.12 -14.67
CA GLU A 211 2.70 -8.70 -14.84
C GLU A 211 2.51 -8.00 -13.48
N LEU A 212 1.83 -8.65 -12.53
CA LEU A 212 1.66 -8.14 -11.17
C LEU A 212 3.01 -7.96 -10.44
N ARG A 213 3.91 -8.95 -10.55
CA ARG A 213 5.25 -8.87 -9.95
C ARG A 213 6.11 -7.79 -10.61
N LEU A 214 6.04 -7.65 -11.93
CA LEU A 214 6.73 -6.59 -12.64
C LEU A 214 6.20 -5.21 -12.21
N CYS A 215 4.88 -5.04 -12.14
CA CYS A 215 4.27 -3.80 -11.68
C CYS A 215 4.71 -3.43 -10.25
N LEU A 216 4.75 -4.41 -9.34
CA LEU A 216 5.29 -4.20 -8.00
C LEU A 216 6.76 -3.72 -8.02
N GLN A 217 7.60 -4.31 -8.87
CA GLN A 217 8.99 -3.86 -9.04
C GLN A 217 9.06 -2.42 -9.59
N ARG A 218 8.25 -2.09 -10.59
CA ARG A 218 8.17 -0.74 -11.18
C ARG A 218 7.73 0.31 -10.15
N ILE A 219 6.74 0.00 -9.31
CA ILE A 219 6.29 0.86 -8.20
C ILE A 219 7.46 1.12 -7.23
N ARG A 220 8.14 0.07 -6.77
CA ARG A 220 9.26 0.18 -5.83
C ARG A 220 10.45 0.94 -6.40
N ALA A 221 10.71 0.77 -7.70
CA ALA A 221 11.73 1.51 -8.42
C ALA A 221 11.33 2.97 -8.75
N ARG A 222 10.10 3.40 -8.41
CA ARG A 222 9.54 4.70 -8.78
C ARG A 222 9.65 4.99 -10.28
N TYR A 223 9.40 3.96 -11.10
CA TYR A 223 9.59 4.01 -12.54
C TYR A 223 8.72 5.09 -13.21
N TRP A 224 7.48 5.24 -12.77
CA TRP A 224 6.60 6.32 -13.21
C TRP A 224 6.72 7.52 -12.27
N ARG A 225 7.16 8.66 -12.80
CA ARG A 225 7.05 9.96 -12.10
C ARG A 225 5.61 10.43 -12.19
N LEU A 226 4.93 10.50 -11.04
CA LEU A 226 3.50 10.84 -10.96
C LEU A 226 3.28 12.34 -10.71
N TYR A 227 4.25 13.02 -10.11
CA TYR A 227 4.23 14.44 -9.80
C TYR A 227 5.64 15.01 -10.00
N ASP A 228 5.74 16.27 -10.43
CA ASP A 228 7.00 17.04 -10.49
C ASP A 228 7.43 17.53 -9.11
#